data_AF-A0A380V8R9-F1
#
_entry.id   AF-A0A380V8R9-F1
#
_cell.length_a   1.000
_cell.length_b   1.000
_cell.length_c   1.000
_cell.angle_alpha   90.00
_cell.angle_beta   90.00
_cell.angle_gamma   90.00
#
_symmetry.space_group_name_H-M   'P 1'
#
loop_
_entity.id
_entity.type
_entity.pdbx_description
1 polymer ?
#
loop_
_entity_poly.entity_id
_entity_poly.type
_entity_poly.pdbx_seq_one_letter_code
_entity_poly.pdbx_strand_id
1 'polypeptide(L)'
;MKFFKILFLTKRYSVRWRLITFVIMAVLLVISISFTSVIGLNNTYNSLSNLRDRSLNQMFFSMTLGVKTTQISTYATRLSQTIRALEYKEASEQLSNHILQVHILLDEIKKHTGEEERCQFFHLVRLIELLEKSVKELLQQSHQRHVKNTMILSKLNQGLLYIRHIKRLESSTTSNGLSQLLKIESLIEDATRSFFSPGTFLSIQSAFSFLPAFQHPLASQEWQNVEGEFKQII
;
A
#
# COMPACT_ATOMS: atom_id res chain seq x y z
N MET A 1 19.58 10.92 -70.38
CA MET A 1 20.45 9.76 -70.04
C MET A 1 21.57 9.60 -71.07
N LYS A 2 22.51 10.56 -71.18
CA LYS A 2 23.48 10.61 -72.32
C LYS A 2 24.78 11.39 -72.06
N PHE A 3 25.32 11.41 -70.84
CA PHE A 3 26.56 12.16 -70.53
C PHE A 3 27.72 11.31 -69.97
N PHE A 4 27.56 9.98 -69.89
CA PHE A 4 28.53 9.10 -69.22
C PHE A 4 29.49 8.35 -70.15
N LYS A 5 29.52 8.66 -71.46
CA LYS A 5 30.24 7.80 -72.44
C LYS A 5 31.44 8.42 -73.17
N ILE A 6 31.85 9.63 -72.84
CA ILE A 6 32.98 10.29 -73.54
C ILE A 6 33.95 10.86 -72.52
N LEU A 7 34.66 10.00 -71.79
CA LEU A 7 35.96 10.37 -71.21
C LEU A 7 36.81 9.16 -70.81
N PHE A 8 36.61 8.02 -71.46
CA PHE A 8 37.37 6.81 -71.22
C PHE A 8 37.86 6.25 -72.54
N LEU A 9 38.72 6.99 -73.25
CA LEU A 9 39.76 6.37 -74.08
C LEU A 9 40.73 7.43 -74.63
N THR A 10 42.01 7.09 -74.58
CA THR A 10 43.12 7.64 -75.40
C THR A 10 43.77 8.97 -74.99
N LYS A 11 44.75 8.88 -74.08
CA LYS A 11 46.06 9.55 -74.29
C LYS A 11 47.11 8.79 -73.47
N ARG A 12 48.32 8.59 -74.02
CA ARG A 12 49.45 8.00 -73.27
C ARG A 12 49.77 8.93 -72.10
N TYR A 13 49.22 8.64 -70.92
CA TYR A 13 49.52 9.38 -69.72
C TYR A 13 50.91 8.98 -69.22
N SER A 14 51.82 9.95 -69.22
CA SER A 14 53.13 9.88 -68.55
C SER A 14 52.98 9.26 -67.16
N VAL A 15 53.92 8.39 -66.77
CA VAL A 15 53.95 7.68 -65.47
C VAL A 15 53.65 8.62 -64.29
N ARG A 16 54.06 9.89 -64.39
CA ARG A 16 53.81 10.95 -63.40
C ARG A 16 52.32 11.28 -63.22
N TRP A 17 51.53 11.29 -64.29
CA TRP A 17 50.09 11.58 -64.22
C TRP A 17 49.31 10.45 -63.53
N ARG A 18 49.67 9.19 -63.79
CA ARG A 18 49.05 8.03 -63.12
C ARG A 18 49.30 8.04 -61.61
N LEU A 19 50.51 8.45 -61.21
CA LEU A 19 50.89 8.59 -59.80
C LEU A 19 50.06 9.69 -59.13
N ILE A 20 49.94 10.86 -59.75
CA ILE A 20 49.17 12.00 -59.22
C ILE A 20 47.68 11.63 -59.05
N THR A 21 47.08 10.97 -60.03
CA THR A 21 45.67 10.53 -59.92
C THR A 21 45.47 9.51 -58.81
N PHE A 22 46.44 8.62 -58.60
CA PHE A 22 46.37 7.62 -57.53
C PHE A 22 46.44 8.28 -56.14
N VAL A 23 47.35 9.23 -55.95
CA VAL A 23 47.48 9.95 -54.68
C VAL A 23 46.23 10.77 -54.36
N ILE A 24 45.66 11.48 -55.35
CA ILE A 24 44.42 12.25 -55.15
C ILE A 24 43.26 11.34 -54.77
N MET A 25 43.12 10.18 -55.44
CA MET A 25 42.06 9.22 -55.13
C MET A 25 42.21 8.64 -53.72
N ALA A 26 43.46 8.34 -53.31
CA ALA A 26 43.75 7.87 -51.96
C ALA A 26 43.38 8.90 -50.89
N VAL A 27 43.71 10.17 -51.09
CA VAL A 27 43.35 11.26 -50.15
C VAL A 27 41.84 11.43 -50.03
N LEU A 28 41.11 11.41 -51.15
CA LEU A 28 39.63 11.48 -51.14
C LEU A 28 39.01 10.31 -50.38
N LEU A 29 39.58 9.11 -50.52
CA LEU A 29 39.10 7.92 -49.82
C LEU A 29 39.29 8.06 -48.30
N VAL A 30 40.44 8.56 -47.84
CA VAL A 30 40.69 8.82 -46.41
C VAL A 30 39.72 9.86 -45.84
N ILE A 31 39.44 10.94 -46.59
CA ILE A 31 38.47 11.96 -46.17
C ILE A 31 37.06 11.36 -46.04
N SER A 32 36.66 10.52 -47.01
CA SER A 32 35.34 9.88 -47.02
C SER A 32 35.15 8.90 -45.86
N ILE A 33 36.19 8.13 -45.53
CA ILE A 33 36.21 7.25 -44.34
C ILE A 33 36.10 8.07 -43.05
N SER A 34 36.86 9.17 -42.94
CA SER A 34 36.80 10.05 -41.76
C SER A 34 35.42 10.69 -41.58
N PHE A 35 34.81 11.15 -42.66
CA PHE A 35 33.46 11.74 -42.63
C PHE A 35 32.39 10.71 -42.24
N THR A 36 32.48 9.50 -42.79
CA THR A 36 31.60 8.37 -42.43
C THR A 36 31.75 8.00 -40.95
N SER A 37 32.96 8.03 -40.40
CA SER A 37 33.24 7.76 -38.99
C SER A 37 32.62 8.81 -38.05
N VAL A 38 32.72 10.10 -38.39
CA VAL A 38 32.13 11.19 -37.59
C VAL A 38 30.60 11.10 -37.55
N ILE A 39 29.96 10.82 -38.70
CA ILE A 39 28.50 10.63 -38.77
C ILE A 39 28.06 9.36 -38.03
N GLY A 40 28.81 8.27 -38.17
CA GLY A 40 28.55 7.02 -37.45
C GLY A 40 28.64 7.16 -35.93
N LEU A 41 29.65 7.91 -35.45
CA LEU A 41 29.82 8.19 -34.02
C LEU A 41 28.70 9.10 -33.48
N ASN A 42 28.27 10.12 -34.22
CA ASN A 42 27.21 11.03 -33.77
C ASN A 42 25.84 10.33 -33.65
N ASN A 43 25.47 9.47 -34.62
CA ASN A 43 24.24 8.69 -34.55
C ASN A 43 24.27 7.64 -33.43
N THR A 44 25.43 7.03 -33.17
CA THR A 44 25.59 6.04 -32.10
C THR A 44 25.54 6.71 -30.72
N TYR A 45 26.15 7.89 -30.57
CA TYR A 45 26.11 8.66 -29.33
C TYR A 45 24.69 9.11 -28.95
N ASN A 46 23.90 9.62 -29.92
CA ASN A 46 22.51 10.03 -29.67
C ASN A 46 21.57 8.85 -29.41
N SER A 47 21.84 7.67 -29.97
CA SER A 47 21.01 6.48 -29.71
C SER A 47 21.34 5.84 -28.36
N LEU A 48 22.62 5.86 -27.95
CA LEU A 48 23.07 5.27 -26.69
C LEU A 48 22.71 6.12 -25.47
N SER A 49 22.77 7.46 -25.57
CA SER A 49 22.35 8.36 -24.49
C SER A 49 20.85 8.25 -24.20
N ASN A 50 20.02 8.22 -25.25
CA ASN A 50 18.57 8.14 -25.14
C ASN A 50 18.09 6.79 -24.56
N LEU A 51 18.78 5.69 -24.90
CA LEU A 51 18.50 4.37 -24.32
C LEU A 51 18.95 4.29 -22.85
N ARG A 52 20.10 4.88 -22.50
CA ARG A 52 20.57 4.92 -21.11
C ARG A 52 19.63 5.75 -20.23
N ASP A 53 19.18 6.90 -20.70
CA ASP A 53 18.29 7.77 -19.94
C ASP A 53 16.89 7.15 -19.81
N ARG A 54 16.37 6.49 -20.85
CA ARG A 54 15.11 5.72 -20.76
C ARG A 54 15.21 4.54 -19.82
N SER A 55 16.27 3.75 -19.90
CA SER A 55 16.48 2.59 -19.04
C SER A 55 16.65 3.00 -17.57
N LEU A 56 17.42 4.08 -17.32
CA LEU A 56 17.55 4.65 -15.98
C LEU A 56 16.20 5.13 -15.45
N ASN A 57 15.42 5.89 -16.24
CA ASN A 57 14.10 6.32 -15.81
C ASN A 57 13.19 5.13 -15.51
N GLN A 58 13.12 4.15 -16.41
CA GLN A 58 12.29 2.95 -16.25
C GLN A 58 12.71 2.13 -15.02
N MET A 59 14.01 2.04 -14.72
CA MET A 59 14.54 1.37 -13.53
C MET A 59 14.22 2.14 -12.24
N PHE A 60 14.39 3.47 -12.23
CA PHE A 60 14.02 4.32 -11.10
C PHE A 60 12.51 4.24 -10.79
N PHE A 61 11.67 4.26 -11.82
CA PHE A 61 10.22 4.11 -11.69
C PHE A 61 9.84 2.72 -11.16
N SER A 62 10.44 1.67 -11.71
CA SER A 62 10.19 0.29 -11.27
C SER A 62 10.63 0.03 -9.82
N MET A 63 11.79 0.55 -9.42
CA MET A 63 12.29 0.45 -8.05
C MET A 63 11.38 1.20 -7.07
N THR A 64 10.96 2.41 -7.43
CA THR A 64 10.04 3.22 -6.62
C THR A 64 8.68 2.53 -6.46
N LEU A 65 8.15 1.94 -7.54
CA LEU A 65 6.92 1.18 -7.51
C LEU A 65 7.03 -0.06 -6.61
N GLY A 66 8.15 -0.79 -6.68
CA GLY A 66 8.44 -1.93 -5.82
C GLY A 66 8.47 -1.56 -4.33
N VAL A 67 9.20 -0.51 -3.97
CA VAL A 67 9.28 -0.01 -2.58
C VAL A 67 7.90 0.40 -2.06
N LYS A 68 7.11 1.16 -2.84
CA LYS A 68 5.75 1.56 -2.43
C LYS A 68 4.83 0.36 -2.29
N THR A 69 4.95 -0.66 -3.14
CA THR A 69 4.17 -1.90 -3.05
C THR A 69 4.49 -2.68 -1.76
N THR A 70 5.78 -2.79 -1.40
CA THR A 70 6.19 -3.40 -0.13
C THR A 70 5.71 -2.60 1.08
N GLN A 71 5.74 -1.26 1.00
CA GLN A 71 5.20 -0.39 2.04
C GLN A 71 3.69 -0.60 2.21
N ILE A 72 2.92 -0.60 1.12
CA ILE A 72 1.47 -0.89 1.12
C ILE A 72 1.20 -2.24 1.81
N SER A 73 1.93 -3.29 1.45
CA SER A 73 1.80 -4.62 2.08
C SER A 73 2.12 -4.60 3.59
N THR A 74 3.18 -3.88 3.99
CA THR A 74 3.59 -3.73 5.39
C THR A 74 2.52 -2.99 6.20
N TYR A 75 2.01 -1.88 5.67
CA TYR A 75 0.97 -1.09 6.34
C TYR A 75 -0.37 -1.82 6.39
N ALA A 76 -0.77 -2.53 5.33
CA ALA A 76 -1.96 -3.38 5.34
C ALA A 76 -1.84 -4.49 6.40
N THR A 77 -0.65 -5.09 6.54
CA THR A 77 -0.38 -6.09 7.58
C THR A 77 -0.46 -5.47 8.98
N ARG A 78 0.13 -4.29 9.21
CA ARG A 78 0.04 -3.56 10.49
C ARG A 78 -1.39 -3.16 10.84
N LEU A 79 -2.17 -2.69 9.85
CA LEU A 79 -3.59 -2.39 9.99
C LEU A 79 -4.42 -3.63 10.34
N SER A 80 -3.99 -4.81 9.88
CA SER A 80 -4.57 -6.09 10.28
C SER A 80 -4.13 -6.54 11.68
N GLN A 81 -3.03 -6.01 12.23
CA GLN A 81 -2.38 -6.55 13.42
C GLN A 81 -2.51 -5.72 14.71
N THR A 82 -2.85 -4.41 14.76
CA THR A 82 -2.97 -3.77 16.10
C THR A 82 -3.79 -2.49 16.20
N ILE A 83 -4.22 -2.26 17.44
CA ILE A 83 -5.24 -1.38 18.00
C ILE A 83 -4.60 -0.14 18.64
N ARG A 84 -5.00 1.03 18.16
CA ARG A 84 -5.25 2.30 18.88
C ARG A 84 -5.88 3.24 17.87
N ALA A 85 -6.95 3.98 18.21
CA ALA A 85 -7.74 4.73 17.22
C ALA A 85 -6.91 5.75 16.41
N LEU A 86 -5.91 6.36 17.06
CA LEU A 86 -4.99 7.31 16.42
C LEU A 86 -4.01 6.62 15.46
N GLU A 87 -3.44 5.49 15.89
CA GLU A 87 -2.50 4.69 15.10
C GLU A 87 -3.18 4.05 13.89
N TYR A 88 -4.45 3.65 14.03
CA TYR A 88 -5.29 3.20 12.92
C TYR A 88 -5.53 4.30 11.89
N LYS A 89 -5.91 5.50 12.34
CA LYS A 89 -6.16 6.65 11.45
C LYS A 89 -4.90 7.00 10.66
N GLU A 90 -3.77 7.10 11.35
CA GLU A 90 -2.48 7.42 10.74
C GLU A 90 -2.04 6.35 9.73
N ALA A 91 -2.14 5.06 10.08
CA ALA A 91 -1.79 3.97 9.17
C ALA A 91 -2.70 3.90 7.94
N SER A 92 -4.01 4.14 8.10
CA SER A 92 -4.98 4.19 7.00
C SER A 92 -4.70 5.38 6.07
N GLU A 93 -4.33 6.54 6.62
CA GLU A 93 -4.01 7.74 5.85
C GLU A 93 -2.71 7.57 5.06
N GLN A 94 -1.67 7.00 5.68
CA GLN A 94 -0.42 6.64 5.01
C GLN A 94 -0.66 5.65 3.86
N LEU A 95 -1.49 4.63 4.08
CA LEU A 95 -1.84 3.65 3.06
C LEU A 95 -2.58 4.28 1.87
N SER A 96 -3.53 5.17 2.14
CA SER A 96 -4.25 5.92 1.10
C SER A 96 -3.31 6.81 0.27
N ASN A 97 -2.38 7.51 0.93
CA ASN A 97 -1.37 8.32 0.26
C ASN A 97 -0.44 7.49 -0.62
N HIS A 98 -0.03 6.31 -0.18
CA HIS A 98 0.81 5.42 -0.98
C HIS A 98 0.07 4.88 -2.21
N ILE A 99 -1.22 4.53 -2.10
CA ILE A 99 -2.05 4.13 -3.24
C ILE A 99 -2.14 5.26 -4.27
N LEU A 100 -2.39 6.49 -3.83
CA LEU A 100 -2.44 7.65 -4.72
C LEU A 100 -1.11 7.88 -5.46
N GLN A 101 0.01 7.75 -4.76
CA GLN A 101 1.34 7.89 -5.38
C GLN A 101 1.61 6.77 -6.39
N VAL A 102 1.21 5.54 -6.12
CA VAL A 102 1.30 4.43 -7.09
C VAL A 102 0.47 4.72 -8.34
N HIS A 103 -0.75 5.26 -8.17
CA HIS A 103 -1.59 5.63 -9.30
C HIS A 103 -0.94 6.72 -10.17
N ILE A 104 -0.40 7.78 -9.56
CA ILE A 104 0.31 8.85 -10.28
C ILE A 104 1.49 8.28 -11.09
N LEU A 105 2.29 7.39 -10.49
CA LEU A 105 3.43 6.76 -11.17
C LEU A 105 2.97 5.86 -12.32
N LEU A 106 1.89 5.11 -12.16
CA LEU A 106 1.33 4.30 -13.25
C LEU A 106 0.84 5.17 -14.41
N ASP A 107 0.17 6.27 -14.11
CA ASP A 107 -0.34 7.19 -15.13
C ASP A 107 0.80 7.88 -15.90
N GLU A 108 1.92 8.16 -15.21
CA GLU A 108 3.13 8.68 -15.83
C GLU A 108 3.80 7.63 -16.73
N ILE A 109 3.95 6.39 -16.27
CA ILE A 109 4.52 5.30 -17.08
C ILE A 109 3.66 5.05 -18.34
N LYS A 110 2.32 5.05 -18.21
CA LYS A 110 1.39 4.87 -19.34
C LYS A 110 1.61 5.87 -20.47
N LYS A 111 2.00 7.12 -20.15
CA LYS A 111 2.27 8.18 -21.14
C LYS A 111 3.59 7.98 -21.89
N HIS A 112 4.52 7.22 -21.33
CA HIS A 112 5.88 7.04 -21.87
C HIS A 112 6.15 5.64 -22.44
N THR A 113 5.20 4.69 -22.33
CA THR A 113 5.31 3.32 -22.84
C THR A 113 5.01 3.20 -24.35
N GLY A 114 5.93 2.60 -25.11
CA GLY A 114 5.78 2.28 -26.54
C GLY A 114 4.85 1.08 -26.81
N GLU A 115 4.39 0.89 -28.06
CA GLU A 115 3.29 -0.05 -28.38
C GLU A 115 3.55 -1.52 -28.00
N GLU A 116 4.77 -2.03 -28.08
CA GLU A 116 5.10 -3.43 -27.74
C GLU A 116 5.08 -3.68 -26.21
N GLU A 117 5.52 -2.72 -25.42
CA GLU A 117 5.54 -2.82 -23.94
C GLU A 117 4.15 -2.60 -23.32
N ARG A 118 3.18 -2.08 -24.09
CA ARG A 118 1.80 -1.85 -23.62
C ARG A 118 1.12 -3.11 -23.12
N CYS A 119 1.35 -4.27 -23.71
CA CYS A 119 0.70 -5.52 -23.28
C CYS A 119 1.16 -5.98 -21.89
N GLN A 120 2.47 -5.95 -21.62
CA GLN A 120 3.00 -6.30 -20.29
C GLN A 120 2.63 -5.24 -19.25
N PHE A 121 2.65 -3.97 -19.64
CA PHE A 121 2.21 -2.87 -18.79
C PHE A 121 0.73 -2.96 -18.44
N PHE A 122 -0.13 -3.35 -19.38
CA PHE A 122 -1.56 -3.55 -19.14
C PHE A 122 -1.82 -4.63 -18.08
N HIS A 123 -1.04 -5.70 -18.07
CA HIS A 123 -1.12 -6.74 -17.05
C HIS A 123 -0.71 -6.23 -15.66
N LEU A 124 0.36 -5.44 -15.56
CA LEU A 124 0.82 -4.83 -14.30
C LEU A 124 -0.20 -3.82 -13.75
N VAL A 125 -0.73 -2.95 -14.60
CA VAL A 125 -1.79 -1.99 -14.21
C VAL A 125 -2.99 -2.74 -13.64
N ARG A 126 -3.44 -3.80 -14.32
CA ARG A 126 -4.57 -4.62 -13.85
C ARG A 126 -4.30 -5.30 -12.51
N LEU A 127 -3.09 -5.80 -12.28
CA LEU A 127 -2.70 -6.39 -10.99
C LEU A 127 -2.71 -5.35 -9.87
N ILE A 128 -2.25 -4.13 -10.14
CA ILE A 128 -2.22 -3.05 -9.15
C ILE A 128 -3.64 -2.54 -8.85
N GLU A 129 -4.51 -2.44 -9.85
CA GLU A 129 -5.94 -2.13 -9.65
C GLU A 129 -6.64 -3.20 -8.79
N LEU A 130 -6.34 -4.48 -9.01
CA LEU A 130 -6.85 -5.58 -8.17
C LEU A 130 -6.31 -5.50 -6.74
N LEU A 131 -5.02 -5.21 -6.57
CA LEU A 131 -4.40 -5.01 -5.27
C LEU A 131 -5.02 -3.82 -4.53
N GLU A 132 -5.22 -2.69 -5.22
CA GLU A 132 -5.88 -1.51 -4.68
C GLU A 132 -7.29 -1.85 -4.18
N LYS A 133 -8.08 -2.56 -4.99
CA LYS A 133 -9.42 -2.99 -4.61
C LYS A 133 -9.39 -3.87 -3.35
N SER A 134 -8.48 -4.84 -3.31
CA SER A 134 -8.29 -5.73 -2.14
C SER A 134 -7.89 -4.94 -0.90
N VAL A 135 -6.96 -3.99 -1.02
CA VAL A 135 -6.52 -3.13 0.08
C VAL A 135 -7.66 -2.23 0.56
N LYS A 136 -8.49 -1.68 -0.33
CA LYS A 136 -9.69 -0.91 0.04
C LYS A 136 -10.71 -1.76 0.81
N GLU A 137 -10.97 -2.99 0.36
CA GLU A 137 -11.86 -3.92 1.07
C GLU A 137 -11.31 -4.28 2.46
N LEU A 138 -10.01 -4.55 2.56
CA LEU A 138 -9.33 -4.81 3.85
C LEU A 138 -9.39 -3.59 4.78
N LEU A 139 -9.18 -2.38 4.26
CA LEU A 139 -9.29 -1.13 5.00
C LEU A 139 -10.70 -0.96 5.57
N GLN A 140 -11.73 -1.17 4.75
CA GLN A 140 -13.12 -1.09 5.17
C GLN A 140 -13.46 -2.14 6.22
N GLN A 141 -13.03 -3.39 6.02
CA GLN A 141 -13.28 -4.47 6.97
C GLN A 141 -12.55 -4.23 8.29
N SER A 142 -11.32 -3.73 8.24
CA SER A 142 -10.56 -3.36 9.43
C SER A 142 -11.21 -2.17 10.15
N HIS A 143 -11.70 -1.17 9.41
CA HIS A 143 -12.47 -0.05 9.98
C HIS A 143 -13.69 -0.54 10.76
N GLN A 144 -14.50 -1.39 10.12
CA GLN A 144 -15.71 -1.95 10.73
C GLN A 144 -15.36 -2.75 12.00
N ARG A 145 -14.29 -3.55 11.96
CA ARG A 145 -13.78 -4.27 13.14
C ARG A 145 -13.35 -3.30 14.24
N HIS A 146 -12.66 -2.22 13.90
CA HIS A 146 -12.22 -1.21 14.87
C HIS A 146 -13.40 -0.47 15.52
N VAL A 147 -14.36 -0.01 14.73
CA VAL A 147 -15.59 0.65 15.22
C VAL A 147 -16.37 -0.30 16.12
N LYS A 148 -16.54 -1.57 15.71
CA LYS A 148 -17.20 -2.57 16.54
C LYS A 148 -16.45 -2.79 17.85
N ASN A 149 -15.12 -2.94 17.82
CA ASN A 149 -14.31 -3.15 19.01
C ASN A 149 -14.35 -1.95 19.98
N THR A 150 -14.26 -0.72 19.47
CA THR A 150 -14.33 0.50 20.28
C THR A 150 -15.72 0.68 20.90
N MET A 151 -16.78 0.36 20.15
CA MET A 151 -18.15 0.34 20.67
C MET A 151 -18.31 -0.68 21.80
N ILE A 152 -17.85 -1.93 21.60
CA ILE A 152 -17.85 -2.96 22.65
C ILE A 152 -17.09 -2.47 23.89
N LEU A 153 -15.88 -1.93 23.72
CA LEU A 153 -15.07 -1.42 24.83
C LEU A 153 -15.77 -0.28 25.58
N SER A 154 -16.45 0.61 24.86
CA SER A 154 -17.25 1.69 25.47
C SER A 154 -18.39 1.11 26.31
N LYS A 155 -19.11 0.11 25.79
CA LYS A 155 -20.24 -0.54 26.47
C LYS A 155 -19.79 -1.31 27.72
N LEU A 156 -18.67 -2.04 27.63
CA LEU A 156 -18.06 -2.71 28.77
C LEU A 156 -17.62 -1.71 29.85
N ASN A 157 -16.99 -0.60 29.47
CA ASN A 157 -16.61 0.45 30.42
C ASN A 157 -17.84 1.12 31.08
N GLN A 158 -18.92 1.36 30.32
CA GLN A 158 -20.19 1.85 30.88
C GLN A 158 -20.78 0.85 31.88
N GLY A 159 -20.78 -0.45 31.54
CA GLY A 159 -21.16 -1.53 32.45
C GLY A 159 -20.34 -1.53 33.75
N LEU A 160 -19.01 -1.35 33.66
CA LEU A 160 -18.14 -1.22 34.85
C LEU A 160 -18.52 -0.03 35.74
N LEU A 161 -18.89 1.11 35.16
CA LEU A 161 -19.33 2.27 35.93
C LEU A 161 -20.60 1.97 36.73
N TYR A 162 -21.59 1.33 36.09
CA TYR A 162 -22.81 0.91 36.77
C TYR A 162 -22.53 -0.14 37.86
N ILE A 163 -21.69 -1.14 37.59
CA ILE A 163 -21.30 -2.16 38.60
C ILE A 163 -20.62 -1.53 39.81
N ARG A 164 -19.70 -0.58 39.60
CA ARG A 164 -19.06 0.17 40.70
C ARG A 164 -20.05 1.02 41.48
N HIS A 165 -21.05 1.59 40.80
CA HIS A 165 -22.13 2.33 41.47
C HIS A 165 -22.99 1.40 42.34
N ILE A 166 -23.41 0.25 41.80
CA ILE A 166 -24.14 -0.79 42.55
C ILE A 166 -23.36 -1.23 43.78
N LYS A 167 -22.07 -1.50 43.66
CA LYS A 167 -21.20 -1.89 44.78
C LYS A 167 -21.12 -0.82 45.87
N ARG A 168 -21.19 0.46 45.51
CA ARG A 168 -21.24 1.57 46.48
C ARG A 168 -22.59 1.60 47.21
N LEU A 169 -23.69 1.37 46.48
CA LEU A 169 -25.04 1.32 47.04
C LEU A 169 -25.27 0.09 47.93
N GLU A 170 -24.67 -1.05 47.58
CA GLU A 170 -24.77 -2.35 48.29
C GLU A 170 -23.63 -2.57 49.29
N SER A 171 -22.91 -1.51 49.69
CA SER A 171 -21.72 -1.61 50.56
C SER A 171 -22.01 -2.18 51.96
N SER A 172 -23.28 -2.22 52.38
CA SER A 172 -23.74 -2.82 53.64
C SER A 172 -24.31 -4.25 53.49
N THR A 173 -24.33 -4.81 52.28
CA THR A 173 -25.04 -6.06 51.94
C THR A 173 -24.17 -7.31 52.08
N THR A 174 -24.81 -8.48 52.27
CA THR A 174 -24.21 -9.80 52.51
C THR A 174 -23.09 -10.16 51.52
N SER A 175 -22.02 -10.79 52.03
CA SER A 175 -20.76 -11.11 51.32
C SER A 175 -20.92 -11.83 49.98
N ASN A 176 -21.96 -12.64 49.79
CA ASN A 176 -22.14 -13.47 48.60
C ASN A 176 -22.51 -12.66 47.35
N GLY A 177 -23.34 -11.62 47.47
CA GLY A 177 -23.72 -10.77 46.33
C GLY A 177 -22.58 -9.86 45.86
N LEU A 178 -21.85 -9.30 46.82
CA LEU A 178 -20.64 -8.54 46.54
C LEU A 178 -19.56 -9.40 45.87
N SER A 179 -19.41 -10.67 46.29
CA SER A 179 -18.46 -11.61 45.67
C SER A 179 -18.78 -11.90 44.22
N GLN A 180 -20.07 -12.06 43.88
CA GLN A 180 -20.50 -12.27 42.50
C GLN A 180 -20.32 -11.01 41.63
N LEU A 181 -20.61 -9.82 42.17
CA LEU A 181 -20.33 -8.56 41.47
C LEU A 181 -18.83 -8.36 41.21
N LEU A 182 -17.98 -8.69 42.19
CA LEU A 182 -16.52 -8.63 42.02
C LEU A 182 -16.03 -9.59 40.93
N LYS A 183 -16.61 -10.78 40.84
CA LYS A 183 -16.30 -11.73 39.77
C LYS A 183 -16.66 -11.17 38.39
N ILE A 184 -17.83 -10.54 38.28
CA ILE A 184 -18.27 -9.89 37.05
C ILE A 184 -17.38 -8.68 36.70
N GLU A 185 -17.07 -7.84 37.68
CA GLU A 185 -16.16 -6.70 37.54
C GLU A 185 -14.80 -7.18 36.99
N SER A 186 -14.20 -8.22 37.60
CA SER A 186 -12.94 -8.80 37.15
C SER A 186 -13.02 -9.33 35.70
N LEU A 187 -14.07 -10.08 35.36
CA LEU A 187 -14.24 -10.63 34.01
C LEU A 187 -14.37 -9.51 32.95
N ILE A 188 -15.06 -8.42 33.29
CA ILE A 188 -15.21 -7.27 32.38
C ILE A 188 -13.92 -6.46 32.30
N GLU A 189 -13.19 -6.28 33.40
CA GLU A 189 -11.88 -5.64 33.40
C GLU A 189 -10.86 -6.43 32.57
N ASP A 190 -10.85 -7.76 32.70
CA ASP A 190 -10.02 -8.64 31.87
C ASP A 190 -10.43 -8.55 30.40
N ALA A 191 -11.72 -8.49 30.09
CA ALA A 191 -12.24 -8.31 28.73
C ALA A 191 -11.89 -6.93 28.13
N THR A 192 -11.72 -5.91 28.97
CA THR A 192 -11.37 -4.53 28.58
C THR A 192 -9.86 -4.41 28.33
N ARG A 193 -9.04 -5.18 29.05
CA ARG A 193 -7.58 -5.17 28.92
C ARG A 193 -7.06 -6.13 27.84
N SER A 194 -7.77 -7.23 27.60
CA SER A 194 -7.42 -8.24 26.60
C SER A 194 -8.28 -8.12 25.34
N PHE A 195 -7.98 -8.89 24.30
CA PHE A 195 -8.83 -8.95 23.11
C PHE A 195 -10.18 -9.58 23.47
N PHE A 196 -11.27 -8.81 23.37
CA PHE A 196 -12.62 -9.29 23.60
C PHE A 196 -12.93 -10.52 22.73
N SER A 197 -13.38 -11.61 23.36
CA SER A 197 -13.68 -12.87 22.68
C SER A 197 -15.12 -13.34 22.95
N PRO A 198 -15.72 -14.14 22.05
CA PRO A 198 -17.04 -14.74 22.30
C PRO A 198 -17.07 -15.59 23.59
N GLY A 199 -15.98 -16.26 23.93
CA GLY A 199 -15.88 -17.05 25.17
C GLY A 199 -15.91 -16.17 26.42
N THR A 200 -15.26 -15.02 26.38
CA THR A 200 -15.30 -14.03 27.47
C THR A 200 -16.72 -13.47 27.62
N PHE A 201 -17.41 -13.20 26.51
CA PHE A 201 -18.81 -12.77 26.54
C PHE A 201 -19.72 -13.80 27.20
N LEU A 202 -19.64 -15.07 26.80
CA LEU A 202 -20.42 -16.14 27.42
C LEU A 202 -20.09 -16.32 28.91
N SER A 203 -18.83 -16.14 29.30
CA SER A 203 -18.42 -16.19 30.71
C SER A 203 -19.08 -15.07 31.52
N ILE A 204 -19.09 -13.84 30.99
CA ILE A 204 -19.76 -12.70 31.64
C ILE A 204 -21.27 -12.93 31.70
N GLN A 205 -21.89 -13.37 30.60
CA GLN A 205 -23.32 -13.67 30.54
C GLN A 205 -23.72 -14.77 31.52
N SER A 206 -22.90 -15.82 31.65
CA SER A 206 -23.14 -16.88 32.64
C SER A 206 -23.09 -16.33 34.06
N ALA A 207 -22.19 -15.40 34.36
CA ALA A 207 -22.06 -14.80 35.67
C ALA A 207 -23.25 -13.90 36.03
N PHE A 208 -23.90 -13.28 35.03
CA PHE A 208 -25.12 -12.48 35.21
C PHE A 208 -26.28 -13.34 35.72
N SER A 209 -26.39 -14.60 35.28
CA SER A 209 -27.47 -15.52 35.65
C SER A 209 -27.47 -15.93 37.13
N PHE A 210 -26.39 -15.66 37.87
CA PHE A 210 -26.22 -16.09 39.27
C PHE A 210 -26.18 -14.91 40.26
N LEU A 211 -26.71 -13.73 39.89
CA LEU A 211 -26.78 -12.63 40.84
C LEU A 211 -27.89 -12.82 41.89
N PRO A 212 -27.61 -12.50 43.15
CA PRO A 212 -28.65 -12.39 44.17
C PRO A 212 -29.47 -11.12 43.99
N ALA A 213 -30.67 -11.11 44.57
CA ALA A 213 -31.52 -9.93 44.60
C ALA A 213 -30.81 -8.76 45.33
N PHE A 214 -30.78 -7.59 44.68
CA PHE A 214 -30.28 -6.37 45.27
C PHE A 214 -31.22 -5.87 46.36
N GLN A 215 -30.68 -5.39 47.47
CA GLN A 215 -31.48 -4.85 48.57
C GLN A 215 -31.91 -3.41 48.28
N HIS A 216 -31.08 -2.65 47.56
CA HIS A 216 -31.34 -1.28 47.20
C HIS A 216 -32.14 -1.19 45.88
N PRO A 217 -33.27 -0.44 45.82
CA PRO A 217 -34.08 -0.34 44.61
C PRO A 217 -33.32 0.31 43.44
N LEU A 218 -32.47 1.32 43.72
CA LEU A 218 -31.59 1.90 42.71
C LEU A 218 -30.54 0.92 42.17
N ALA A 219 -30.06 -0.04 42.98
CA ALA A 219 -29.12 -1.06 42.50
C ALA A 219 -29.75 -2.00 41.48
N SER A 220 -31.03 -2.35 41.67
CA SER A 220 -31.81 -3.11 40.68
C SER A 220 -31.98 -2.34 39.35
N GLN A 221 -32.19 -1.02 39.42
CA GLN A 221 -32.30 -0.18 38.23
C GLN A 221 -30.97 -0.06 37.49
N GLU A 222 -29.88 0.15 38.21
CA GLU A 222 -28.53 0.18 37.61
C GLU A 222 -28.14 -1.16 37.00
N TRP A 223 -28.60 -2.27 37.58
CA TRP A 223 -28.41 -3.60 36.98
C TRP A 223 -29.14 -3.76 35.65
N GLN A 224 -30.36 -3.23 35.54
CA GLN A 224 -31.08 -3.19 34.26
C GLN A 224 -30.32 -2.37 33.21
N ASN A 225 -29.65 -1.28 33.62
CA ASN A 225 -28.77 -0.51 32.74
C ASN A 225 -27.57 -1.36 32.27
N VAL A 226 -26.92 -2.10 33.17
CA VAL A 226 -25.84 -3.05 32.80
C VAL A 226 -26.31 -4.05 31.76
N GLU A 227 -27.45 -4.72 31.99
CA GLU A 227 -28.01 -5.67 31.03
C GLU A 227 -28.36 -5.03 29.69
N GLY A 228 -28.86 -3.78 29.71
CA GLY A 228 -29.17 -3.00 28.53
C GLY A 228 -27.93 -2.71 27.68
N GLU A 229 -26.82 -2.29 28.30
CA GLU A 229 -25.55 -2.07 27.60
C GLU A 229 -24.97 -3.37 27.05
N PHE A 230 -25.08 -4.48 27.79
CA PHE A 230 -24.59 -5.79 27.35
C PHE A 230 -25.40 -6.40 26.20
N LYS A 231 -26.72 -6.17 26.14
CA LYS A 231 -27.56 -6.62 25.01
C LYS A 231 -27.20 -5.91 23.71
N GLN A 232 -26.68 -4.69 23.76
CA GLN A 232 -26.25 -3.92 22.59
C GLN A 232 -24.88 -4.37 22.03
N ILE A 233 -24.17 -5.28 22.71
CA ILE A 233 -22.91 -5.86 22.24
C ILE A 233 -23.13 -7.02 21.24
N ILE A 234 -24.31 -7.63 21.26
CA ILE A 234 -24.75 -8.73 20.36
C ILE A 234 -25.07 -8.17 18.97
#